data_AF-A0A957QUS5-F1
#
_entry.id   AF-A0A957QUS5-F1
#
_cell.length_a   1.000
_cell.length_b   1.000
_cell.length_c   1.000
_cell.angle_alpha   90.00
_cell.angle_beta   90.00
_cell.angle_gamma   90.00
#
_symmetry.space_group_name_H-M   'P 1'
#
loop_
_entity.id
_entity.type
_entity.pdbx_description
1 polymer ?
#
loop_
_entity_poly.entity_id
_entity_poly.type
_entity_poly.pdbx_seq_one_letter_code
_entity_poly.pdbx_strand_id
1 'polypeptide(L)' 'MYMPKHHEETRLDVLHALIRAHPLGAWVVPGDGELIANHIPFLLDATRGEYGTLVGHLARANPVWQ' A
#
# COMPACT_ATOMS: atom_id res chain seq x y z
N MET A 1 -3.63 3.89 13.63
CA MET A 1 -3.43 5.36 13.77
C MET A 1 -4.80 6.02 13.80
N TYR A 2 -4.95 7.13 14.52
CA TYR A 2 -6.19 7.91 14.54
C TYR A 2 -6.30 8.75 13.26
N MET A 3 -7.43 8.68 12.56
CA MET A 3 -7.75 9.52 11.40
C MET A 3 -8.94 10.43 11.76
N PRO A 4 -8.73 11.75 11.94
CA PRO A 4 -9.83 12.68 12.13
C PRO A 4 -10.77 12.69 10.92
N LYS A 5 -12.10 12.77 11.13
CA LYS A 5 -13.10 12.77 10.04
C LYS A 5 -12.87 13.84 8.97
N HIS A 6 -12.34 15.00 9.35
CA HIS A 6 -12.07 16.08 8.39
C HIS A 6 -10.84 15.83 7.50
N HIS A 7 -10.02 14.81 7.82
CA HIS A 7 -8.90 14.35 7.00
C HIS A 7 -9.22 13.04 6.26
N GLU A 8 -10.41 12.48 6.45
CA GLU A 8 -10.81 11.26 5.78
C GLU A 8 -11.14 11.55 4.31
N GLU A 9 -10.41 10.93 3.40
CA GLU A 9 -10.72 10.92 1.98
C GLU A 9 -11.23 9.53 1.60
N THR A 10 -12.43 9.46 1.02
CA THR A 10 -13.11 8.21 0.69
C THR A 10 -13.35 8.05 -0.81
N ARG A 11 -13.08 9.09 -1.62
CA ARG A 11 -13.27 9.06 -3.07
C ARG A 11 -12.16 8.26 -3.73
N LEU A 12 -12.54 7.13 -4.32
CA LEU A 12 -11.58 6.16 -4.86
C LEU A 12 -10.72 6.73 -5.99
N ASP A 13 -11.29 7.57 -6.85
CA ASP A 13 -10.58 8.23 -7.96
C ASP A 13 -9.47 9.15 -7.46
N VAL A 14 -9.72 9.91 -6.39
CA VAL A 14 -8.74 10.79 -5.74
C VAL A 14 -7.62 9.95 -5.11
N LEU A 15 -7.97 8.90 -4.36
CA LEU A 15 -6.99 8.00 -3.75
C LEU A 15 -6.12 7.29 -4.81
N HIS A 16 -6.74 6.82 -5.89
CA HIS A 16 -6.04 6.19 -7.01
C HIS A 16 -5.11 7.17 -7.74
N ALA A 17 -5.54 8.43 -7.93
CA ALA A 17 -4.69 9.46 -8.51
C ALA A 17 -3.46 9.75 -7.64
N LEU A 18 -3.64 9.81 -6.31
CA LEU A 18 -2.54 9.99 -5.36
C LEU A 18 -1.50 8.86 -5.47
N ILE A 19 -1.96 7.60 -5.49
CA ILE A 19 -1.08 6.42 -5.62
C ILE A 19 -0.29 6.47 -6.94
N ARG A 20 -0.94 6.82 -8.05
CA ARG A 20 -0.26 6.93 -9.35
C ARG A 20 0.76 8.07 -9.40
N ALA A 21 0.47 9.20 -8.75
CA ALA A 21 1.38 10.33 -8.66
C ALA A 21 2.58 10.06 -7.74
N HIS A 22 2.38 9.26 -6.70
CA HIS A 22 3.37 8.95 -5.67
C HIS A 22 3.43 7.42 -5.41
N PRO A 23 4.08 6.65 -6.30
CA PRO A 23 4.01 5.19 -6.25
C PRO A 23 4.83 4.55 -5.12
N LEU A 24 5.62 5.32 -4.37
CA LEU A 24 6.39 4.79 -3.23
C LEU A 24 5.49 4.68 -1.99
N GLY A 25 5.27 3.45 -1.50
CA GLY A 25 4.49 3.19 -0.30
C GLY A 25 5.29 2.42 0.76
N ALA A 26 4.77 2.39 1.98
CA ALA A 26 5.29 1.56 3.06
C ALA A 26 4.43 0.29 3.20
N TRP A 27 5.01 -0.87 2.91
CA TRP A 27 4.40 -2.16 3.19
C TRP A 27 4.75 -2.58 4.61
N VAL A 28 3.74 -2.56 5.48
CA VAL A 28 3.88 -2.91 6.90
C VAL A 28 3.17 -4.23 7.16
N VAL A 29 3.90 -5.21 7.68
CA VAL A 29 3.36 -6.53 8.04
C VAL A 29 3.87 -6.95 9.43
N PRO A 30 3.15 -7.82 10.14
CA PRO A 30 3.69 -8.49 11.31
C PRO A 30 4.78 -9.50 10.90
N GLY A 31 5.88 -9.57 11.66
CA GLY A 31 6.92 -10.59 11.51
C GLY A 31 7.61 -10.83 12.85
N ASP A 32 7.73 -12.10 13.27
CA ASP A 32 8.38 -12.53 14.53
C ASP A 32 7.97 -11.74 15.79
N GLY A 33 6.70 -11.35 15.88
CA GLY A 33 6.16 -10.58 17.01
C GLY A 33 6.42 -9.07 16.94
N GLU A 34 7.08 -8.59 15.89
CA GLU A 34 7.34 -7.19 15.61
C GLU A 34 6.63 -6.72 14.32
N LEU A 35 6.73 -5.42 14.02
CA LEU A 35 6.28 -4.86 12.75
C LEU A 35 7.47 -4.62 11.83
N ILE A 36 7.41 -5.18 10.63
CA ILE A 36 8.39 -4.97 9.58
C ILE A 36 7.80 -3.99 8.57
N ALA A 37 8.51 -2.90 8.29
CA ALA A 37 8.11 -1.88 7.33
C ALA A 37 9.11 -1.79 6.17
N ASN A 38 8.67 -2.12 4.96
CA ASN A 38 9.47 -2.00 3.73
C ASN A 38 8.94 -0.88 2.85
N HIS A 39 9.80 0.06 2.44
CA HIS A 39 9.44 1.09 1.48
C HIS A 39 9.68 0.56 0.07
N ILE A 40 8.61 0.34 -0.70
CA ILE A 40 8.70 -0.19 -2.06
C ILE A 40 7.75 0.56 -3.03
N PRO A 41 8.09 0.60 -4.31
CA PRO A 41 7.17 1.07 -5.34
C PRO A 41 5.98 0.12 -5.51
N PHE A 42 4.80 0.69 -5.73
CA PHE A 42 3.57 -0.01 -6.08
C PHE A 42 3.00 0.50 -7.41
N LEU A 43 2.53 -0.43 -8.22
CA LEU A 43 1.67 -0.20 -9.38
C LEU A 43 0.22 -0.46 -8.98
N LEU A 44 -0.68 0.45 -9.35
CA LEU A 44 -2.10 0.27 -9.12
C LEU A 44 -2.78 -0.28 -10.37
N ASP A 45 -3.33 -1.50 -10.26
CA ASP A 45 -4.28 -2.06 -11.21
C ASP A 45 -5.71 -1.79 -10.73
N ALA A 46 -6.32 -0.73 -11.26
CA ALA A 46 -7.69 -0.34 -10.89
C ALA A 46 -8.78 -1.28 -11.44
N THR A 47 -8.45 -2.20 -12.35
CA THR A 47 -9.42 -3.14 -12.94
C THR A 47 -9.57 -4.42 -12.14
N ARG A 48 -8.68 -4.65 -11.16
CA ARG A 48 -8.63 -5.88 -10.37
C ARG A 48 -9.10 -5.66 -8.94
N GLY A 49 -10.25 -6.22 -8.59
CA GLY A 49 -10.84 -6.15 -7.25
C GLY A 49 -11.67 -4.88 -7.01
N GLU A 50 -12.44 -4.84 -5.92
CA GLU A 50 -13.40 -3.76 -5.61
C GLU A 50 -12.76 -2.37 -5.52
N TYR A 51 -11.56 -2.28 -4.94
CA TYR A 51 -10.81 -1.03 -4.76
C TYR A 51 -9.58 -0.91 -5.66
N GLY A 52 -9.43 -1.80 -6.63
CA GLY A 52 -8.16 -2.03 -7.33
C GLY A 52 -7.18 -2.86 -6.52
N THR A 53 -6.06 -3.23 -7.16
CA THR A 53 -5.00 -4.04 -6.57
C THR A 53 -3.66 -3.32 -6.67
N LEU A 54 -2.93 -3.24 -5.55
CA LEU A 54 -1.54 -2.80 -5.54
C LEU A 54 -0.62 -3.98 -5.87
N VAL A 55 0.28 -3.76 -6.83
CA VAL A 55 1.29 -4.73 -7.28
C VAL A 55 2.66 -4.15 -6.99
N GLY A 56 3.40 -4.77 -6.07
CA GLY A 56 4.77 -4.42 -5.73
C GLY A 56 5.74 -5.53 -6.16
N HIS A 57 7.02 -5.20 -6.26
CA HIS A 57 8.09 -6.18 -6.44
C HIS A 57 8.89 -6.28 -5.15
N LEU A 58 9.18 -7.51 -4.72
CA LEU A 58 10.00 -7.79 -3.57
C LEU A 58 11.02 -8.87 -3.93
N ALA A 59 12.27 -8.70 -3.48
CA ALA A 59 13.27 -9.75 -3.58
C ALA A 59 12.84 -10.98 -2.76
N ARG A 60 12.94 -12.17 -3.34
CA ARG A 60 12.59 -13.44 -2.67
C ARG A 60 13.39 -13.70 -1.39
N ALA A 61 14.56 -13.10 -1.25
CA ALA A 61 15.38 -13.19 -0.04
C ALA A 61 14.86 -12.33 1.12
N ASN A 62 13.92 -11.41 0.88
CA ASN A 62 13.33 -10.59 1.93
C ASN A 62 12.26 -11.42 2.66
N PRO A 63 12.37 -11.66 3.98
CA PRO A 63 11.46 -12.55 4.70
C PRO A 63 10.01 -12.02 4.79
N VAL A 64 9.76 -10.75 4.43
CA VAL A 64 8.43 -10.10 4.57
C VAL A 64 7.31 -10.73 3.74
N TRP A 65 7.59 -11.58 2.74
CA TRP A 65 6.56 -12.27 1.95
C TRP A 65 6.10 -13.61 2.56
N GLN A 66 6.81 -14.11 3.57
CA GLN A 66 6.52 -15.40 4.22
C GLN A 66 5.42 -15.25 5.26
#